data_AF-A0A3G3K1Y8-F1
#
_entry.id   AF-A0A3G3K1Y8-F1
#
_cell.length_a   1.000
_cell.length_b   1.000
_cell.length_c   1.000
_cell.angle_alpha   90.00
_cell.angle_beta   90.00
_cell.angle_gamma   90.00
#
_symmetry.space_group_name_H-M   'P 1'
#
loop_
_entity.id
_entity.type
_entity.pdbx_description
1 polymer ?
#
loop_
_entity_poly.entity_id
_entity_poly.type
_entity_poly.pdbx_seq_one_letter_code
_entity_poly.pdbx_strand_id
1 'polypeptide(L)'
;MLAKLRVLGSALTAALPTGILFGILLRLNMRIIALARPEMASGFHWSSTLMIIMVGTGMTLASAIVYAIIGSRLPVRQVRRAAAYGAVNLLLFGAPFLLSNPSGELFGSQAAFGVPLFAAGFFLQGMAIAAFAGKVERWANSRQSGRFRLLQAAGIVLAIPALVMLGAIVYEYYTEMLPALRQLW
;
A
#
# COMPACT_ATOMS: atom_id res chain seq x y z
N MET A 1 -24.55 7.54 -6.16
CA MET A 1 -23.64 6.66 -6.94
C MET A 1 -22.39 7.42 -7.42
N LEU A 2 -22.54 8.54 -8.12
CA LEU A 2 -21.43 9.36 -8.66
C LEU A 2 -20.38 9.81 -7.62
N ALA A 3 -20.81 10.18 -6.41
CA ALA A 3 -19.89 10.57 -5.34
C ALA A 3 -18.95 9.43 -4.88
N LYS A 4 -19.44 8.18 -4.87
CA LYS A 4 -18.62 7.00 -4.49
C LYS A 4 -17.60 6.68 -5.57
N LEU A 5 -18.01 6.74 -6.85
CA LEU A 5 -17.10 6.57 -7.99
C LEU A 5 -16.02 7.65 -8.03
N ARG A 6 -16.34 8.87 -7.62
CA ARG A 6 -15.36 9.96 -7.49
C ARG A 6 -14.29 9.65 -6.46
N VAL A 7 -14.70 9.25 -5.24
CA VAL A 7 -13.76 8.93 -4.16
C VAL A 7 -12.89 7.75 -4.57
N LEU A 8 -13.48 6.70 -5.13
CA LEU A 8 -12.75 5.54 -5.66
C LEU A 8 -11.75 5.93 -6.74
N GLY A 9 -12.17 6.69 -7.75
CA GLY A 9 -11.28 7.17 -8.81
C GLY A 9 -10.13 8.00 -8.28
N SER A 10 -10.40 8.92 -7.34
CA SER A 10 -9.34 9.74 -6.72
C SER A 10 -8.32 8.91 -5.94
N ALA A 11 -8.78 7.88 -5.22
CA ALA A 11 -7.94 6.98 -4.45
C ALA A 11 -7.06 6.11 -5.38
N LEU A 12 -7.67 5.52 -6.42
CA LEU A 12 -6.97 4.66 -7.36
C LEU A 12 -5.97 5.45 -8.22
N THR A 13 -6.31 6.67 -8.65
CA THR A 13 -5.36 7.56 -9.33
C THR A 13 -4.21 7.95 -8.40
N ALA A 14 -4.49 8.22 -7.12
CA ALA A 14 -3.45 8.49 -6.13
C ALA A 14 -2.54 7.28 -5.90
N ALA A 15 -3.08 6.06 -5.99
CA ALA A 15 -2.35 4.81 -5.78
C ALA A 15 -1.17 4.60 -6.74
N LEU A 16 -1.25 5.12 -7.97
CA LEU A 16 -0.20 4.95 -8.98
C LEU A 16 1.13 5.60 -8.57
N PRO A 17 1.21 6.95 -8.37
CA PRO A 17 2.45 7.58 -7.94
C PRO A 17 2.87 7.11 -6.55
N THR A 18 1.93 6.91 -5.62
CA THR A 18 2.29 6.44 -4.27
C THR A 18 2.81 5.01 -4.28
N GLY A 19 2.34 4.17 -5.20
CA GLY A 19 2.74 2.78 -5.32
C GLY A 19 4.13 2.61 -5.93
N ILE A 20 4.46 3.43 -6.92
CA ILE A 20 5.82 3.51 -7.44
C ILE A 20 6.79 3.95 -6.33
N LEU A 21 6.44 5.03 -5.60
CA LEU A 21 7.24 5.53 -4.49
C LEU A 21 7.38 4.48 -3.38
N PHE A 22 6.31 3.74 -3.07
CA PHE A 22 6.34 2.68 -2.08
C PHE A 22 7.24 1.52 -2.51
N GLY A 23 7.17 1.08 -3.77
CA GLY A 23 8.08 0.06 -4.29
C GLY A 23 9.54 0.48 -4.22
N ILE A 24 9.84 1.74 -4.55
CA ILE A 24 11.18 2.31 -4.36
C ILE A 24 11.57 2.28 -2.88
N LEU A 25 10.67 2.67 -1.97
CA LEU A 25 10.91 2.67 -0.53
C LEU A 25 11.18 1.24 0.00
N LEU A 26 10.41 0.24 -0.43
CA LEU A 26 10.65 -1.16 -0.08
C LEU A 26 12.04 -1.61 -0.53
N ARG A 27 12.44 -1.22 -1.74
CA ARG A 27 13.78 -1.53 -2.26
C ARG A 27 14.89 -0.84 -1.45
N LEU A 28 14.68 0.40 -1.04
CA LEU A 28 15.59 1.13 -0.17
C LEU A 28 15.70 0.47 1.21
N ASN A 29 14.59 0.07 1.81
CA ASN A 29 14.58 -0.66 3.08
C ASN A 29 15.40 -1.95 2.99
N MET A 30 15.19 -2.74 1.93
CA MET A 30 16.00 -3.95 1.70
C MET A 30 17.49 -3.63 1.58
N ARG A 31 17.85 -2.53 0.90
CA ARG A 31 19.26 -2.12 0.76
C ARG A 31 19.88 -1.68 2.08
N ILE A 32 19.12 -0.97 2.92
CA ILE A 32 19.55 -0.58 4.27
C ILE A 32 19.83 -1.83 5.12
N ILE A 33 18.94 -2.83 5.06
CA ILE A 33 19.14 -4.10 5.77
C ILE A 33 20.39 -4.82 5.25
N ALA A 34 20.57 -4.88 3.93
CA ALA A 34 21.74 -5.51 3.32
C ALA A 34 23.08 -4.83 3.66
N LEU A 35 23.09 -3.52 3.97
CA LEU A 35 24.30 -2.86 4.49
C LEU A 35 24.71 -3.37 5.88
N ALA A 36 23.73 -3.76 6.71
CA ALA A 36 23.98 -4.36 8.02
C ALA A 36 24.20 -5.89 7.95
N ARG A 37 23.69 -6.54 6.89
CA ARG A 37 23.74 -8.00 6.65
C ARG A 37 24.12 -8.29 5.19
N PRO A 38 25.42 -8.21 4.84
CA PRO A 38 25.90 -8.33 3.45
C PRO A 38 25.55 -9.65 2.76
N GLU A 39 25.35 -10.72 3.53
CA GLU A 39 24.91 -12.03 3.05
C GLU A 39 23.57 -11.99 2.28
N MET A 40 22.77 -10.94 2.47
CA MET A 40 21.47 -10.74 1.80
C MET A 40 21.55 -9.83 0.57
N ALA A 41 22.76 -9.39 0.19
CA ALA A 41 22.98 -8.45 -0.91
C ALA A 41 22.99 -9.10 -2.31
N SER A 42 22.85 -10.42 -2.43
CA SER A 42 22.94 -11.13 -3.72
C SER A 42 21.73 -10.90 -4.65
N GLY A 43 20.59 -10.44 -4.13
CA GLY A 43 19.34 -10.23 -4.90
C GLY A 43 19.15 -8.83 -5.53
N PHE A 44 20.20 -8.01 -5.62
CA PHE A 44 20.10 -6.62 -6.09
C PHE A 44 20.23 -6.47 -7.61
N HIS A 45 19.26 -7.00 -8.37
CA HIS A 45 19.18 -6.82 -9.83
C HIS A 45 18.07 -5.86 -10.26
N TRP A 46 18.16 -5.34 -11.49
CA TRP A 46 17.17 -4.43 -12.07
C TRP A 46 15.79 -5.09 -12.22
N SER A 47 15.74 -6.36 -12.65
CA SER A 47 14.52 -7.15 -12.74
C SER A 47 13.80 -7.28 -11.40
N SER A 48 14.54 -7.57 -10.32
CA SER A 48 13.99 -7.65 -8.96
C SER A 48 13.47 -6.29 -8.47
N THR A 49 14.16 -5.19 -8.81
CA THR A 49 13.69 -3.84 -8.49
C THR A 49 12.36 -3.52 -9.20
N LEU A 50 12.26 -3.82 -10.49
CA LEU A 50 11.02 -3.62 -11.24
C LEU A 50 9.88 -4.47 -10.68
N MET A 51 10.15 -5.72 -10.32
CA MET A 51 9.17 -6.59 -9.68
C MET A 51 8.66 -6.00 -8.36
N ILE A 52 9.56 -5.51 -7.49
CA ILE A 52 9.18 -4.86 -6.23
C ILE A 52 8.35 -3.59 -6.48
N ILE A 53 8.66 -2.83 -7.52
CA ILE A 53 7.85 -1.65 -7.91
C ILE A 53 6.44 -2.07 -8.35
N MET A 54 6.33 -3.13 -9.16
CA MET A 54 5.03 -3.65 -9.59
C MET A 54 4.21 -4.17 -8.41
N VAL A 55 4.83 -4.97 -7.53
CA VAL A 55 4.20 -5.51 -6.32
C VAL A 55 3.78 -4.39 -5.36
N GLY A 56 4.67 -3.42 -5.12
CA GLY A 56 4.38 -2.23 -4.33
C GLY A 56 3.21 -1.43 -4.90
N THR A 57 3.13 -1.29 -6.23
CA THR A 57 2.00 -0.64 -6.89
C THR A 57 0.70 -1.43 -6.73
N GLY A 58 0.75 -2.76 -6.89
CA GLY A 58 -0.39 -3.64 -6.68
C GLY A 58 -0.94 -3.59 -5.25
N MET A 59 -0.08 -3.66 -4.24
CA MET A 59 -0.48 -3.50 -2.84
C MET A 59 -1.10 -2.13 -2.56
N THR A 60 -0.53 -1.08 -3.17
CA THR A 60 -1.05 0.28 -3.01
C THR A 60 -2.43 0.44 -3.65
N LEU A 61 -2.69 -0.23 -4.77
CA LEU A 61 -4.02 -0.28 -5.39
C LEU A 61 -5.04 -0.97 -4.48
N ALA A 62 -4.69 -2.11 -3.87
CA ALA A 62 -5.54 -2.78 -2.89
C ALA A 62 -5.83 -1.88 -1.68
N SER A 63 -4.81 -1.21 -1.14
CA SER A 63 -4.97 -0.21 -0.09
C SER A 63 -5.89 0.93 -0.51
N ALA A 64 -5.77 1.46 -1.73
CA ALA A 64 -6.62 2.53 -2.20
C ALA A 64 -8.12 2.17 -2.24
N ILE A 65 -8.48 0.90 -2.45
CA ILE A 65 -9.87 0.42 -2.29
C ILE A 65 -10.33 0.60 -0.85
N VAL A 66 -9.52 0.15 0.11
CA VAL A 66 -9.83 0.28 1.54
C VAL A 66 -10.00 1.76 1.91
N TYR A 67 -9.08 2.63 1.47
CA TYR A 67 -9.21 4.07 1.65
C TYR A 67 -10.54 4.61 1.09
N ALA A 68 -10.94 4.19 -0.12
CA ALA A 68 -12.18 4.64 -0.73
C ALA A 68 -13.43 4.22 0.07
N ILE A 69 -13.38 3.06 0.74
CA ILE A 69 -14.47 2.54 1.57
C ILE A 69 -14.58 3.30 2.90
N ILE A 70 -13.46 3.56 3.58
CA ILE A 70 -13.46 4.13 4.94
C ILE A 70 -13.19 5.64 4.96
N GLY A 71 -12.79 6.25 3.85
CA GLY A 71 -12.31 7.63 3.78
C GLY A 71 -13.30 8.68 4.28
N SER A 72 -14.61 8.41 4.19
CA SER A 72 -15.66 9.28 4.74
C SER A 72 -15.75 9.25 6.27
N ARG A 73 -15.25 8.19 6.91
CA ARG A 73 -15.20 8.03 8.38
C ARG A 73 -13.90 8.56 8.98
N LEU A 74 -12.90 8.87 8.15
CA LEU A 74 -11.63 9.42 8.61
C LEU A 74 -11.76 10.91 8.99
N PRO A 75 -10.83 11.42 9.84
CA PRO A 75 -10.83 12.82 10.25
C PRO A 75 -10.91 13.80 9.06
N VAL A 76 -11.52 14.96 9.30
CA VAL A 76 -11.68 16.02 8.28
C VAL A 76 -10.34 16.70 7.97
N ARG A 77 -9.51 16.96 8.99
CA ARG A 77 -8.20 17.61 8.81
C ARG A 77 -7.24 16.70 8.03
N GLN A 78 -6.69 17.19 6.93
CA GLN A 78 -5.89 16.40 5.98
C GLN A 78 -4.72 15.65 6.63
N VAL A 79 -3.97 16.30 7.54
CA VAL A 79 -2.84 15.66 8.25
C VAL A 79 -3.33 14.52 9.16
N ARG A 80 -4.40 14.75 9.93
CA ARG A 80 -4.99 13.72 10.80
C ARG A 80 -5.60 12.58 9.99
N ARG A 81 -6.21 12.88 8.84
CA ARG A 81 -6.71 11.88 7.90
C ARG A 81 -5.59 10.99 7.39
N ALA A 82 -4.47 11.59 6.97
CA ALA A 82 -3.32 10.86 6.48
C ALA A 82 -2.74 9.95 7.56
N ALA A 83 -2.49 10.48 8.76
CA ALA A 83 -1.98 9.69 9.89
C ALA A 83 -2.96 8.55 10.28
N ALA A 84 -4.26 8.83 10.38
CA ALA A 84 -5.27 7.82 10.70
C ALA A 84 -5.31 6.71 9.65
N TYR A 85 -5.25 7.07 8.37
CA TYR A 85 -5.21 6.06 7.31
C TYR A 85 -3.88 5.30 7.26
N GLY A 86 -2.76 5.97 7.56
CA GLY A 86 -1.47 5.31 7.74
C GLY A 86 -1.54 4.20 8.80
N ALA A 87 -2.17 4.47 9.94
CA ALA A 87 -2.38 3.47 10.99
C ALA A 87 -3.27 2.32 10.53
N VAL A 88 -4.38 2.61 9.84
CA VAL A 88 -5.23 1.55 9.26
C VAL A 88 -4.47 0.71 8.25
N ASN A 89 -3.69 1.34 7.37
CA ASN A 89 -2.91 0.65 6.36
C ASN A 89 -1.83 -0.25 6.98
N LEU A 90 -1.15 0.25 8.01
CA LEU A 90 -0.21 -0.55 8.79
C LEU A 90 -0.92 -1.76 9.43
N LEU A 91 -2.11 -1.61 10.00
CA LEU A 91 -2.82 -2.72 10.64
C LEU A 91 -3.36 -3.75 9.64
N LEU A 92 -3.88 -3.30 8.49
CA LEU A 92 -4.54 -4.18 7.52
C LEU A 92 -3.60 -4.79 6.50
N PHE A 93 -2.47 -4.15 6.19
CA PHE A 93 -1.51 -4.64 5.20
C PHE A 93 -0.13 -4.86 5.80
N GLY A 94 0.36 -3.93 6.61
CA GLY A 94 1.70 -4.04 7.20
C GLY A 94 1.84 -5.14 8.24
N ALA A 95 0.91 -5.24 9.20
CA ALA A 95 0.94 -6.28 10.21
C ALA A 95 0.78 -7.68 9.59
N PRO A 96 -0.15 -7.91 8.65
CA PRO A 96 -0.20 -9.19 7.95
C PRO A 96 1.07 -9.50 7.15
N PHE A 97 1.62 -8.53 6.42
CA PHE A 97 2.88 -8.70 5.68
C PHE A 97 4.06 -9.08 6.59
N LEU A 98 4.10 -8.51 7.79
CA LEU A 98 5.11 -8.85 8.79
C LEU A 98 4.83 -10.28 9.33
N LEU A 99 3.60 -10.55 9.76
CA LEU A 99 3.23 -11.82 10.39
C LEU A 99 3.15 -13.01 9.43
N SER A 100 3.12 -12.81 8.12
CA SER A 100 3.10 -13.90 7.13
C SER A 100 4.43 -14.62 7.01
N ASN A 101 5.52 -14.08 7.57
CA ASN A 101 6.84 -14.71 7.54
C ASN A 101 7.52 -14.77 8.92
N PRO A 102 6.90 -15.41 9.93
CA PRO A 102 7.38 -15.38 11.31
C PRO A 102 8.66 -16.22 11.53
N SER A 103 8.96 -17.15 10.62
CA SER A 103 10.16 -18.00 10.64
C SER A 103 11.20 -17.65 9.59
N GLY A 104 10.94 -16.68 8.71
CA GLY A 104 11.86 -16.31 7.63
C GLY A 104 12.61 -15.01 7.88
N GLU A 105 13.13 -14.46 6.78
CA GLU A 105 14.12 -13.39 6.77
C GLU A 105 13.70 -12.17 7.61
N LEU A 106 12.42 -11.80 7.66
CA LEU A 106 11.96 -10.61 8.39
C LEU A 106 12.00 -10.73 9.93
N PHE A 107 12.01 -11.95 10.48
CA PHE A 107 11.94 -12.21 11.93
C PHE A 107 13.18 -12.91 12.50
N GLY A 108 14.21 -13.15 11.66
CA GLY A 108 15.52 -13.65 12.07
C GLY A 108 16.45 -12.59 12.69
N SER A 109 17.77 -12.73 12.50
CA SER A 109 18.82 -11.85 13.05
C SER A 109 18.77 -10.38 12.60
N GLN A 110 17.82 -10.04 11.73
CA GLN A 110 17.60 -8.72 11.14
C GLN A 110 16.23 -8.12 11.47
N ALA A 111 15.43 -8.79 12.30
CA ALA A 111 14.11 -8.31 12.73
C ALA A 111 14.15 -6.90 13.32
N ALA A 112 15.22 -6.59 14.06
CA ALA A 112 15.45 -5.28 14.68
C ALA A 112 15.50 -4.13 13.65
N PHE A 113 15.88 -4.39 12.40
CA PHE A 113 15.87 -3.41 11.31
C PHE A 113 14.65 -3.61 10.40
N GLY A 114 14.34 -4.85 10.02
CA GLY A 114 13.26 -5.18 9.10
C GLY A 114 11.90 -4.69 9.60
N VAL A 115 11.48 -5.14 10.79
CA VAL A 115 10.15 -4.84 11.34
C VAL A 115 9.87 -3.33 11.38
N PRO A 116 10.71 -2.47 11.99
CA PRO A 116 10.42 -1.04 12.04
C PRO A 116 10.49 -0.36 10.67
N LEU A 117 11.42 -0.75 9.78
CA LEU A 117 11.52 -0.14 8.44
C LEU A 117 10.31 -0.46 7.57
N PHE A 118 9.86 -1.71 7.54
CA PHE A 118 8.66 -2.10 6.80
C PHE A 118 7.40 -1.52 7.44
N ALA A 119 7.26 -1.54 8.77
CA ALA A 119 6.14 -0.90 9.46
C ALA A 119 6.03 0.60 9.14
N ALA A 120 7.16 1.33 9.22
CA ALA A 120 7.21 2.73 8.81
C ALA A 120 6.86 2.91 7.33
N GLY A 121 7.33 2.00 6.46
CA GLY A 121 6.99 1.98 5.04
C GLY A 121 5.48 1.89 4.79
N PHE A 122 4.80 0.92 5.39
CA PHE A 122 3.35 0.77 5.27
C PHE A 122 2.59 1.95 5.87
N PHE A 123 3.03 2.48 7.00
CA PHE A 123 2.43 3.68 7.59
C PHE A 123 2.53 4.88 6.63
N LEU A 124 3.73 5.14 6.09
CA LEU A 124 4.00 6.23 5.15
C LEU A 124 3.26 6.06 3.83
N GLN A 125 3.14 4.83 3.32
CA GLN A 125 2.35 4.50 2.14
C GLN A 125 0.88 4.90 2.34
N GLY A 126 0.26 4.51 3.46
CA GLY A 126 -1.11 4.89 3.76
C GLY A 126 -1.25 6.42 3.88
N MET A 127 -0.36 7.08 4.60
CA MET A 127 -0.35 8.54 4.66
C MET A 127 -0.28 9.18 3.26
N ALA A 128 0.57 8.65 2.39
CA ALA A 128 0.74 9.14 1.03
C ALA A 128 -0.55 8.97 0.21
N ILE A 129 -1.21 7.81 0.25
CA ILE A 129 -2.49 7.57 -0.45
C ILE A 129 -3.52 8.63 -0.02
N ALA A 130 -3.72 8.80 1.29
CA ALA A 130 -4.71 9.74 1.80
C ALA A 130 -4.39 11.20 1.43
N ALA A 131 -3.11 11.57 1.48
CA ALA A 131 -2.65 12.91 1.10
C ALA A 131 -2.83 13.19 -0.40
N PHE A 132 -2.43 12.25 -1.26
CA PHE A 132 -2.56 12.36 -2.71
C PHE A 132 -4.01 12.29 -3.18
N ALA A 133 -4.83 11.40 -2.61
CA ALA A 133 -6.25 11.31 -2.94
C ALA A 133 -6.97 12.65 -2.69
N GLY A 134 -6.65 13.32 -1.56
CA GLY A 134 -7.18 14.66 -1.30
C GLY A 134 -6.70 15.73 -2.29
N LYS A 135 -5.47 15.62 -2.80
CA LYS A 135 -4.97 16.51 -3.88
C LYS A 135 -5.69 16.23 -5.20
N VAL A 136 -5.84 14.96 -5.58
CA VAL A 136 -6.53 14.54 -6.80
C VAL A 136 -8.00 14.95 -6.78
N GLU A 137 -8.69 14.77 -5.65
CA GLU A 137 -10.09 15.19 -5.50
C GLU A 137 -10.25 16.72 -5.67
N ARG A 138 -9.36 17.52 -5.05
CA ARG A 138 -9.37 18.98 -5.24
C ARG A 138 -9.09 19.39 -6.69
N TRP A 139 -8.14 18.74 -7.34
CA TRP A 139 -7.81 18.98 -8.75
C TRP A 139 -8.98 18.66 -9.69
N ALA A 140 -9.75 17.61 -9.40
CA ALA A 140 -10.92 17.26 -10.19
C ALA A 140 -12.12 18.19 -9.97
N ASN A 141 -12.21 18.83 -8.80
CA ASN A 141 -13.28 19.76 -8.47
C ASN A 141 -13.10 21.15 -9.11
N SER A 142 -11.99 21.45 -9.78
CA SER A 142 -11.78 22.74 -10.45
C SER A 142 -12.55 22.83 -11.78
N ARG A 143 -13.84 23.22 -11.73
CA ARG A 143 -14.76 23.71 -12.81
C ARG A 143 -14.77 23.02 -14.20
N GLN A 144 -13.98 22.00 -14.48
CA GLN A 144 -13.86 21.33 -15.78
C GLN A 144 -14.47 19.92 -15.73
N SER A 145 -15.59 19.74 -16.43
CA SER A 145 -16.32 18.47 -16.53
C SER A 145 -15.48 17.31 -17.08
N GLY A 146 -14.46 17.59 -17.90
CA GLY A 146 -13.56 16.59 -18.47
C GLY A 146 -12.69 15.87 -17.43
N ARG A 147 -12.17 16.56 -16.41
CA ARG A 147 -11.33 15.97 -15.36
C ARG A 147 -12.10 14.97 -14.51
N PHE A 148 -13.37 15.26 -14.27
CA PHE A 148 -14.27 14.38 -13.54
C PHE A 148 -14.56 13.09 -14.30
N ARG A 149 -14.77 13.15 -15.62
CA ARG A 149 -14.92 11.96 -16.47
C ARG A 149 -13.64 11.12 -16.50
N LEU A 150 -12.48 11.77 -16.56
CA LEU A 150 -11.19 11.08 -16.55
C LEU A 150 -10.96 10.31 -15.24
N LEU A 151 -11.31 10.87 -14.08
CA LEU A 151 -11.24 10.14 -12.81
C LEU A 151 -12.20 8.95 -12.75
N GLN A 152 -13.39 9.05 -13.35
CA GLN A 152 -14.31 7.93 -13.42
C GLN A 152 -13.75 6.80 -14.30
N ALA A 153 -13.22 7.16 -15.47
CA ALA A 153 -12.58 6.19 -16.37
C ALA A 153 -11.38 5.53 -15.71
N ALA A 154 -10.48 6.32 -15.08
CA ALA A 154 -9.35 5.80 -14.33
C ALA A 154 -9.81 4.89 -13.17
N GLY A 155 -10.86 5.28 -12.45
CA GLY A 155 -11.44 4.47 -11.38
C GLY A 155 -11.94 3.11 -11.87
N ILE A 156 -12.62 3.06 -13.02
CA ILE A 156 -13.10 1.80 -13.62
C ILE A 156 -11.93 0.92 -14.07
N VAL A 157 -10.99 1.48 -14.82
CA VAL A 157 -9.85 0.73 -15.36
C VAL A 157 -8.96 0.18 -14.24
N LEU A 158 -8.69 1.00 -13.21
CA LEU A 158 -7.82 0.62 -12.10
C LEU A 158 -8.53 -0.23 -11.04
N ALA A 159 -9.86 -0.29 -11.02
CA ALA A 159 -10.58 -1.13 -10.06
C ALA A 159 -10.32 -2.62 -10.28
N ILE A 160 -10.22 -3.07 -11.53
CA ILE A 160 -9.96 -4.48 -11.86
C ILE A 160 -8.64 -4.97 -11.25
N PRO A 161 -7.46 -4.37 -11.56
CA PRO A 161 -6.20 -4.81 -10.97
C PRO A 161 -6.18 -4.61 -9.45
N ALA A 162 -6.83 -3.57 -8.93
CA ALA A 162 -6.93 -3.34 -7.49
C ALA A 162 -7.71 -4.45 -6.77
N LEU A 163 -8.82 -4.91 -7.35
CA LEU A 163 -9.62 -6.00 -6.81
C LEU A 163 -8.91 -7.35 -6.90
N VAL A 164 -8.20 -7.61 -8.01
CA VAL A 164 -7.38 -8.82 -8.15
C VAL A 164 -6.29 -8.85 -7.07
N MET A 165 -5.58 -7.75 -6.86
CA MET A 165 -4.56 -7.66 -5.81
C MET A 165 -5.16 -7.79 -4.41
N LEU A 166 -6.30 -7.16 -4.15
CA LEU A 166 -6.99 -7.30 -2.86
C LEU A 166 -7.41 -8.76 -2.62
N GLY A 167 -7.94 -9.43 -3.64
CA GLY A 167 -8.30 -10.85 -3.58
C GLY A 167 -7.09 -11.75 -3.32
N ALA A 168 -5.96 -11.48 -3.97
CA ALA A 168 -4.71 -12.21 -3.74
C ALA A 168 -4.21 -12.06 -2.29
N ILE A 169 -4.20 -10.83 -1.76
CA ILE A 169 -3.79 -10.56 -0.37
C ILE A 169 -4.73 -11.25 0.63
N VAL A 170 -6.04 -11.22 0.38
CA VAL A 170 -7.02 -11.91 1.22
C VAL A 170 -6.82 -13.42 1.16
N TYR A 171 -6.59 -13.98 -0.03
CA TYR A 171 -6.31 -15.40 -0.21
C TYR A 171 -5.08 -15.82 0.61
N GLU A 172 -3.96 -15.12 0.43
CA GLU A 172 -2.69 -15.35 1.16
C GLU A 172 -2.90 -15.28 2.69
N TYR A 173 -3.71 -14.32 3.16
CA TYR A 173 -4.07 -14.20 4.57
C TYR A 173 -4.74 -15.47 5.13
N TYR A 174 -5.68 -16.05 4.38
CA TYR A 174 -6.43 -17.23 4.82
C TYR A 174 -5.67 -18.54 4.63
N THR A 175 -4.86 -18.66 3.58
CA THR A 175 -4.18 -19.92 3.25
C THR A 175 -2.82 -20.06 3.90
N GLU A 176 -2.12 -18.96 4.17
CA GLU A 176 -0.74 -18.99 4.67
C GLU A 176 -0.65 -18.42 6.09
N MET A 177 -1.15 -17.19 6.30
CA MET A 177 -0.92 -16.47 7.55
C MET A 177 -1.73 -17.00 8.73
N LEU A 178 -3.05 -17.20 8.57
CA LEU A 178 -3.91 -17.70 9.64
C LEU A 178 -3.49 -19.12 10.12
N PRO A 179 -3.18 -20.07 9.22
CA PRO A 179 -2.63 -21.36 9.64
C PRO A 179 -1.31 -21.25 10.40
N ALA A 180 -0.37 -20.41 9.94
CA ALA A 180 0.91 -20.21 10.61
C ALA A 180 0.75 -19.65 12.03
N LEU A 181 -0.16 -18.68 12.22
CA LEU A 181 -0.47 -18.15 13.55
C LEU A 181 -1.07 -19.21 14.47
N ARG A 182 -1.95 -20.09 13.97
CA ARG A 182 -2.53 -21.17 14.78
C ARG A 182 -1.52 -22.20 15.28
N GLN A 183 -0.35 -22.31 14.64
CA GLN A 183 0.70 -23.23 15.08
C GLN A 183 1.57 -22.65 16.21
N LEU A 184 1.45 -21.35 16.49
CA LEU A 184 2.20 -20.65 17.54
C LEU A 184 1.48 -20.64 18.91
N TRP A 185 0.24 -21.11 18.98
CA TRP A 185 -0.62 -21.17 20.17
C TRP A 185 -1.14 -22.59 20.38
#